data_AF-B0MWI3-F1
#
_entry.id   AF-B0MWI3-F1
#
_cell.length_a   1.000
_cell.length_b   1.000
_cell.length_c   1.000
_cell.angle_alpha   90.00
_cell.angle_beta   90.00
_cell.angle_gamma   90.00
#
_symmetry.space_group_name_H-M   'P 1'
#
loop_
_entity.id
_entity.type
_entity.pdbx_description
1 polymer ?
#
loop_
_entity_poly.entity_id
_entity_poly.type
_entity_poly.pdbx_seq_one_letter_code
_entity_poly.pdbx_strand_id
1 'polypeptide(L)'
;MALSKMNLARRAGASALREADRVILTFGTAWVYELRSTGEIVANCHKQPAELFRRRRLTVEEIVARYDDLQAGPLAGKQVILTVSPVRHLGDGLPDNFLSKATLRLAIDEICRRHADSAYFPAYEILTDDLRDYRFYADDLVHPSQQAQQYIWELFTAATLTEEARRKLPQVEALTTAAGHRPLHPESDEYRRFCRKQLEIIESLPEIDLSREKEFFNQFL
;
A
#
# COMPACT_ATOMS: atom_id res chain seq x y z
N MET A 1 15.02 10.94 -20.70
CA MET A 1 14.76 11.36 -19.30
C MET A 1 13.76 10.45 -18.57
N ALA A 2 12.58 10.15 -19.14
CA ALA A 2 11.56 9.30 -18.48
C ALA A 2 12.00 7.84 -18.21
N LEU A 3 12.57 7.14 -19.20
CA LEU A 3 13.04 5.76 -19.02
C LEU A 3 14.09 5.62 -17.91
N SER A 4 15.00 6.60 -17.80
CA SER A 4 16.00 6.63 -16.72
C SER A 4 15.33 6.74 -15.35
N LYS A 5 14.33 7.62 -15.20
CA LYS A 5 13.55 7.74 -13.96
C LYS A 5 12.80 6.45 -13.63
N MET A 6 12.18 5.80 -14.62
CA MET A 6 11.50 4.50 -14.42
C MET A 6 12.49 3.40 -13.97
N ASN A 7 13.66 3.32 -14.60
CA ASN A 7 14.69 2.35 -14.22
C ASN A 7 15.30 2.65 -12.84
N LEU A 8 15.41 3.93 -12.46
CA LEU A 8 15.83 4.32 -11.13
C LEU A 8 14.78 3.91 -10.08
N ALA A 9 13.50 4.22 -10.31
CA ALA A 9 12.40 3.85 -9.42
C ALA A 9 12.31 2.32 -9.24
N ARG A 10 12.44 1.55 -10.33
CA ARG A 10 12.45 0.08 -10.27
C ARG A 10 13.61 -0.45 -9.42
N ARG A 11 14.81 0.12 -9.55
CA ARG A 11 15.98 -0.28 -8.76
C ARG A 11 15.83 0.10 -7.29
N ALA A 12 15.33 1.31 -7.01
CA ALA A 12 15.07 1.77 -5.65
C ALA A 12 14.03 0.86 -4.95
N GLY A 13 12.90 0.56 -5.60
CA GLY A 13 11.90 -0.36 -5.05
C GLY A 13 12.43 -1.77 -4.82
N ALA A 14 13.26 -2.29 -5.73
CA ALA A 14 13.90 -3.59 -5.54
C ALA A 14 14.90 -3.60 -4.35
N SER A 15 15.62 -2.51 -4.11
CA SER A 15 16.50 -2.41 -2.93
C SER A 15 15.69 -2.30 -1.64
N ALA A 16 14.67 -1.44 -1.62
CA ALA A 16 13.78 -1.27 -0.49
C ALA A 16 13.14 -2.61 -0.08
N LEU A 17 12.67 -3.42 -1.03
CA LEU A 17 12.13 -4.74 -0.72
C LEU A 17 13.18 -5.69 -0.14
N ARG A 18 14.42 -5.68 -0.65
CA ARG A 18 15.49 -6.53 -0.14
C ARG A 18 15.88 -6.15 1.29
N GLU A 19 15.97 -4.87 1.58
CA GLU A 19 16.39 -4.32 2.87
C GLU A 19 15.28 -4.31 3.92
N ALA A 20 14.01 -4.36 3.51
CA ALA A 20 12.88 -4.33 4.43
C ALA A 20 12.78 -5.58 5.31
N ASP A 21 12.57 -5.40 6.61
CA ASP A 21 12.22 -6.49 7.54
C ASP A 21 10.72 -6.81 7.57
N ARG A 22 9.90 -5.86 7.10
CA ARG A 22 8.44 -5.87 7.16
C ARG A 22 7.87 -5.48 5.79
N VAL A 23 6.88 -6.22 5.31
CA VAL A 23 6.24 -5.97 4.01
C VAL A 23 4.73 -5.95 4.20
N ILE A 24 4.05 -4.96 3.63
CA ILE A 24 2.59 -4.92 3.58
C ILE A 24 2.16 -5.22 2.15
N LEU A 25 1.30 -6.23 1.95
CA LEU A 25 0.75 -6.58 0.65
C LEU A 25 -0.78 -6.46 0.68
N THR A 26 -1.29 -5.52 -0.12
CA THR A 26 -2.72 -5.29 -0.28
C THR A 26 -3.22 -5.95 -1.56
N PHE A 27 -4.03 -7.00 -1.43
CA PHE A 27 -4.63 -7.68 -2.58
C PHE A 27 -5.86 -6.91 -3.07
N GLY A 28 -5.85 -6.53 -4.35
CA GLY A 28 -6.94 -5.78 -4.97
C GLY A 28 -8.06 -6.67 -5.51
N THR A 29 -7.72 -7.52 -6.48
CA THR A 29 -8.66 -8.41 -7.17
C THR A 29 -7.98 -9.72 -7.55
N ALA A 30 -8.73 -10.82 -7.53
CA ALA A 30 -8.32 -12.11 -8.08
C ALA A 30 -8.47 -12.18 -9.61
N TRP A 31 -9.01 -11.14 -10.26
CA TRP A 31 -9.13 -11.07 -11.72
C TRP A 31 -7.81 -10.68 -12.38
N VAL A 32 -7.39 -11.46 -13.36
CA VAL A 32 -6.17 -11.24 -14.14
C VAL A 32 -6.46 -11.20 -15.64
N TYR A 33 -5.54 -10.60 -16.38
CA TYR A 33 -5.47 -10.75 -17.83
C TYR A 33 -4.40 -11.79 -18.17
N GLU A 34 -4.79 -12.76 -18.98
CA GLU A 34 -3.90 -13.80 -19.49
C GLU A 34 -3.70 -13.58 -20.99
N LEU A 35 -2.45 -13.50 -21.45
CA LEU A 35 -2.14 -13.42 -22.87
C LEU A 35 -2.59 -14.70 -23.57
N ARG A 36 -3.40 -14.58 -24.62
CA ARG A 36 -3.89 -15.75 -25.37
C ARG A 36 -2.77 -16.50 -26.09
N SER A 37 -1.71 -15.80 -26.47
CA SER A 37 -0.58 -16.37 -27.21
C SER A 37 0.34 -17.22 -26.36
N THR A 38 0.55 -16.85 -25.09
CA THR A 38 1.55 -17.48 -24.21
C THR A 38 0.96 -18.11 -22.94
N GLY A 39 -0.27 -17.74 -22.56
CA GLY A 39 -0.86 -18.11 -21.27
C GLY A 39 -0.29 -17.31 -20.09
N GLU A 40 0.55 -16.32 -20.33
CA GLU A 40 1.17 -15.54 -19.27
C GLU A 40 0.19 -14.55 -18.63
N ILE A 41 0.20 -14.49 -17.30
CA ILE A 41 -0.54 -13.51 -16.53
C ILE A 41 0.18 -12.15 -16.64
N VAL A 42 -0.56 -11.13 -17.06
CA VAL A 42 -0.03 -9.78 -17.26
C VAL A 42 -0.98 -8.72 -16.72
N ALA A 43 -0.44 -7.53 -16.50
CA ALA A 43 -1.24 -6.33 -16.32
C ALA A 43 -1.31 -5.60 -17.68
N ASN A 44 -2.51 -5.34 -18.21
CA ASN A 44 -2.69 -4.58 -19.47
C ASN A 44 -2.42 -3.07 -19.27
N CYS A 45 -1.27 -2.72 -18.70
CA CYS A 45 -0.87 -1.35 -18.38
C CYS A 45 -0.66 -0.49 -19.64
N HIS A 46 -0.41 -1.12 -20.79
CA HIS A 46 -0.22 -0.43 -22.07
C HIS A 46 -1.52 -0.25 -22.87
N LYS A 47 -2.68 -0.58 -22.27
CA LYS A 47 -4.01 -0.48 -22.91
C LYS A 47 -4.03 -1.15 -24.29
N GLN A 48 -3.38 -2.30 -24.41
CA GLN A 48 -3.36 -3.12 -25.61
C GLN A 48 -4.78 -3.64 -25.93
N PRO A 49 -5.06 -4.02 -27.18
CA PRO A 49 -6.37 -4.53 -27.59
C PRO A 49 -6.86 -5.67 -26.70
N ALA A 50 -8.11 -5.58 -26.25
CA ALA A 50 -8.70 -6.55 -25.31
C ALA A 50 -8.73 -7.98 -25.87
N GLU A 51 -8.79 -8.14 -27.19
CA GLU A 51 -8.79 -9.44 -27.88
C GLU A 51 -7.53 -10.27 -27.63
N LEU A 52 -6.39 -9.62 -27.32
CA LEU A 52 -5.14 -10.30 -27.01
C LEU A 52 -5.20 -11.05 -25.67
N PHE A 53 -6.20 -10.75 -24.85
CA PHE A 53 -6.29 -11.24 -23.49
C PHE A 53 -7.52 -12.12 -23.28
N ARG A 54 -7.36 -13.11 -22.42
CA ARG A 54 -8.45 -13.78 -21.73
C ARG A 54 -8.49 -13.23 -20.32
N ARG A 55 -9.63 -12.67 -19.92
CA ARG A 55 -9.85 -12.27 -18.53
C ARG A 55 -10.38 -13.46 -17.76
N ARG A 56 -9.76 -13.79 -16.62
CA ARG A 56 -10.20 -14.87 -15.75
C ARG A 56 -9.89 -14.57 -14.29
N ARG A 57 -10.58 -15.25 -13.38
CA ARG A 57 -10.26 -15.22 -11.95
C ARG A 57 -9.22 -16.29 -11.64
N LEU A 58 -8.24 -15.94 -10.81
CA LEU A 58 -7.30 -16.90 -10.23
C LEU A 58 -8.03 -17.84 -9.28
N THR A 59 -7.53 -19.06 -9.14
CA THR A 59 -7.96 -19.94 -8.05
C THR A 59 -7.21 -19.61 -6.76
N VAL A 60 -7.70 -20.17 -5.65
CA VAL A 60 -7.02 -20.05 -4.34
C VAL A 60 -5.63 -20.66 -4.43
N GLU A 61 -5.50 -21.82 -5.05
CA GLU A 61 -4.25 -22.57 -5.20
C GLU A 61 -3.22 -21.79 -6.02
N GLU A 62 -3.63 -21.12 -7.11
CA GLU A 62 -2.73 -20.28 -7.91
C GLU A 62 -2.14 -19.13 -7.09
N ILE A 63 -2.96 -18.49 -6.25
CA ILE A 63 -2.53 -17.37 -5.40
C ILE A 63 -1.57 -17.87 -4.33
N VAL A 64 -1.92 -18.97 -3.65
CA VAL A 64 -1.10 -19.55 -2.58
C VAL A 64 0.24 -20.03 -3.13
N ALA A 65 0.25 -20.77 -4.25
CA ALA A 65 1.49 -21.23 -4.88
C ALA A 65 2.40 -20.06 -5.27
N ARG A 66 1.83 -18.98 -5.84
CA ARG A 66 2.62 -17.78 -6.13
C ARG A 66 3.16 -17.11 -4.87
N TYR A 67 2.41 -17.13 -3.78
CA TYR A 67 2.88 -16.60 -2.51
C TYR A 67 4.01 -17.48 -1.93
N ASP A 68 3.89 -18.80 -2.02
CA ASP A 68 4.93 -19.75 -1.59
C ASP A 68 6.26 -19.45 -2.32
N ASP A 69 6.22 -19.17 -3.63
CA ASP A 69 7.40 -18.75 -4.40
C ASP A 69 8.00 -17.43 -3.88
N LEU A 70 7.15 -16.47 -3.51
CA LEU A 70 7.60 -15.19 -2.96
C LEU A 70 8.24 -15.37 -1.59
N GLN A 71 7.66 -16.24 -0.75
CA GLN A 71 8.15 -16.56 0.59
C GLN A 71 9.48 -17.30 0.56
N ALA A 72 9.67 -18.18 -0.42
CA ALA A 72 10.96 -18.85 -0.65
C ALA A 72 12.02 -17.93 -1.27
N GLY A 73 11.61 -16.82 -1.89
CA GLY A 73 12.50 -15.88 -2.58
C GLY A 73 12.54 -14.51 -1.92
N PRO A 74 11.98 -13.47 -2.56
CA PRO A 74 12.14 -12.08 -2.15
C PRO A 74 11.56 -11.73 -0.76
N LEU A 75 10.64 -12.53 -0.23
CA LEU A 75 10.04 -12.35 1.09
C LEU A 75 10.67 -13.22 2.18
N ALA A 76 11.67 -14.04 1.84
CA ALA A 76 12.32 -14.93 2.80
C ALA A 76 12.84 -14.17 4.03
N GLY A 77 12.43 -14.60 5.21
CA GLY A 77 12.83 -14.01 6.50
C GLY A 77 12.14 -12.69 6.87
N LYS A 78 11.17 -12.22 6.07
CA LYS A 78 10.43 -10.97 6.31
C LYS A 78 9.10 -11.27 6.98
N GLN A 79 8.62 -10.39 7.84
CA GLN A 79 7.23 -10.47 8.31
C GLN A 79 6.31 -9.76 7.31
N VAL A 80 5.22 -10.42 6.94
CA VAL A 80 4.32 -9.94 5.90
C VAL A 80 2.94 -9.68 6.50
N ILE A 81 2.44 -8.46 6.30
CA ILE A 81 1.05 -8.10 6.62
C ILE A 81 0.26 -8.15 5.32
N LEU A 82 -0.64 -9.13 5.23
CA LEU A 82 -1.57 -9.31 4.12
C LEU A 82 -2.85 -8.55 4.42
N THR A 83 -3.42 -7.90 3.42
CA THR A 83 -4.77 -7.32 3.53
C THR A 83 -5.50 -7.38 2.20
N VAL A 84 -6.83 -7.25 2.23
CA VAL A 84 -7.65 -7.13 1.02
C VAL A 84 -8.12 -5.69 0.93
N SER A 85 -7.91 -5.08 -0.24
CA SER A 85 -8.38 -3.71 -0.47
C SER A 85 -9.90 -3.64 -0.35
N PRO A 86 -10.45 -2.67 0.39
CA PRO A 86 -11.88 -2.46 0.48
C PRO A 86 -12.49 -1.80 -0.77
N VAL A 87 -11.66 -1.35 -1.73
CA VAL A 87 -12.11 -0.76 -2.99
C VAL A 87 -12.90 -1.78 -3.82
N ARG A 88 -14.07 -1.35 -4.29
CA ARG A 88 -15.00 -2.19 -5.08
C ARG A 88 -14.62 -2.23 -6.56
N HIS A 89 -14.43 -3.42 -7.12
CA HIS A 89 -14.20 -3.61 -8.55
C HIS A 89 -15.51 -3.78 -9.31
N LEU A 90 -16.31 -2.70 -9.37
CA LEU A 90 -17.66 -2.73 -9.97
C LEU A 90 -17.68 -2.98 -11.48
N GLY A 91 -16.54 -2.81 -12.17
CA GLY A 91 -16.42 -3.14 -13.59
C GLY A 91 -16.68 -4.62 -13.91
N ASP A 92 -16.63 -5.50 -12.90
CA ASP A 92 -16.95 -6.94 -13.02
C ASP A 92 -18.39 -7.26 -12.59
N GLY A 93 -19.12 -6.27 -12.07
CA GLY A 93 -20.39 -6.49 -11.39
C GLY A 93 -20.23 -6.91 -9.94
N LEU A 94 -21.28 -6.68 -9.15
CA LEU A 94 -21.28 -6.98 -7.71
C LEU A 94 -20.98 -8.45 -7.40
N PRO A 95 -21.63 -9.45 -8.04
CA PRO A 95 -21.39 -10.86 -7.74
C PRO A 95 -19.92 -11.25 -7.93
N ASP A 96 -19.30 -10.84 -9.03
CA ASP A 96 -17.91 -11.19 -9.33
C ASP A 96 -16.90 -10.41 -8.50
N ASN A 97 -17.24 -9.19 -8.06
CA ASN A 97 -16.45 -8.50 -7.05
C ASN A 97 -16.45 -9.29 -5.73
N PHE A 98 -17.62 -9.74 -5.24
CA PHE A 98 -17.70 -10.52 -4.00
C PHE A 98 -16.97 -11.86 -4.12
N LEU A 99 -17.16 -12.59 -5.24
CA LEU A 99 -16.42 -13.83 -5.48
C LEU A 99 -14.91 -13.58 -5.54
N SER A 100 -14.46 -12.51 -6.19
CA SER A 100 -13.04 -12.12 -6.24
C SER A 100 -12.47 -11.87 -4.84
N LYS A 101 -13.14 -11.05 -4.02
CA LYS A 101 -12.69 -10.76 -2.64
C LYS A 101 -12.71 -12.01 -1.75
N ALA A 102 -13.73 -12.87 -1.91
CA ALA A 102 -13.81 -14.15 -1.20
C ALA A 102 -12.65 -15.09 -1.59
N THR A 103 -12.31 -15.19 -2.87
CA THR A 103 -11.14 -15.96 -3.34
C THR A 103 -9.85 -15.44 -2.73
N LEU A 104 -9.63 -14.12 -2.72
CA LEU A 104 -8.46 -13.52 -2.06
C LEU A 104 -8.41 -13.84 -0.56
N ARG A 105 -9.56 -13.83 0.13
CA ARG A 105 -9.60 -14.12 1.55
C ARG A 105 -9.33 -15.56 1.90
N LEU A 106 -9.85 -16.50 1.12
CA LEU A 106 -9.54 -17.92 1.26
C LEU A 106 -8.05 -18.18 1.03
N ALA A 107 -7.45 -17.52 0.02
CA ALA A 107 -6.02 -17.64 -0.24
C ALA A 107 -5.17 -17.08 0.89
N ILE A 108 -5.51 -15.89 1.42
CA ILE A 108 -4.78 -15.31 2.55
C ILE A 108 -4.91 -16.18 3.82
N ASP A 109 -6.09 -16.72 4.09
CA ASP A 109 -6.28 -17.64 5.23
C ASP A 109 -5.36 -18.88 5.12
N GLU A 110 -5.29 -19.49 3.93
CA GLU A 110 -4.39 -20.60 3.66
C GLU A 110 -2.91 -20.20 3.80
N ILE A 111 -2.53 -19.02 3.29
CA ILE A 111 -1.18 -18.49 3.43
C ILE A 111 -0.80 -18.32 4.91
N CYS A 112 -1.64 -17.66 5.71
CA CYS A 112 -1.39 -17.45 7.14
C CYS A 112 -1.32 -18.77 7.93
N ARG A 113 -2.01 -19.83 7.50
CA ARG A 113 -1.90 -21.16 8.10
C ARG A 113 -0.58 -21.86 7.76
N ARG A 114 -0.01 -21.58 6.58
CA ARG A 114 1.25 -22.20 6.11
C ARG A 114 2.50 -21.43 6.57
N HIS A 115 2.40 -20.11 6.69
CA HIS A 115 3.53 -19.20 6.89
C HIS A 115 3.34 -18.38 8.16
N ALA A 116 4.06 -18.74 9.22
CA ALA A 116 3.93 -18.12 10.55
C ALA A 116 4.39 -16.67 10.61
N ASP A 117 5.16 -16.21 9.62
CA ASP A 117 5.60 -14.83 9.42
C ASP A 117 4.60 -13.99 8.63
N SER A 118 3.44 -14.54 8.29
CA SER A 118 2.38 -13.86 7.55
C SER A 118 1.14 -13.65 8.42
N ALA A 119 0.70 -12.41 8.55
CA ALA A 119 -0.49 -12.04 9.33
C ALA A 119 -1.50 -11.28 8.49
N TYR A 120 -2.79 -11.43 8.78
CA TYR A 120 -3.87 -10.73 8.07
C TYR A 120 -4.35 -9.50 8.84
N PHE A 121 -4.48 -8.37 8.14
CA PHE A 121 -5.17 -7.17 8.63
C PHE A 121 -6.52 -6.98 7.90
N PRO A 122 -7.66 -6.89 8.63
CA PRO A 122 -9.01 -6.97 8.05
C PRO A 122 -9.56 -5.63 7.51
N ALA A 123 -8.79 -4.90 6.68
CA ALA A 123 -9.26 -3.63 6.11
C ALA A 123 -10.55 -3.75 5.27
N TYR A 124 -10.72 -4.88 4.58
CA TYR A 124 -11.91 -5.17 3.78
C TYR A 124 -13.16 -5.27 4.64
N GLU A 125 -13.11 -6.09 5.69
CA GLU A 125 -14.22 -6.32 6.62
C GLU A 125 -14.53 -5.08 7.45
N ILE A 126 -13.50 -4.35 7.88
CA ILE A 126 -13.69 -3.07 8.56
C ILE A 126 -14.55 -2.15 7.67
N LEU A 127 -14.25 -2.02 6.37
CA LEU A 127 -15.09 -1.18 5.52
C LEU A 127 -16.48 -1.79 5.29
N THR A 128 -16.56 -3.08 4.99
CA THR A 128 -17.83 -3.67 4.51
C THR A 128 -18.80 -4.03 5.62
N ASP A 129 -18.33 -4.24 6.84
CA ASP A 129 -19.14 -4.73 7.96
C ASP A 129 -19.12 -3.79 9.17
N ASP A 130 -17.95 -3.35 9.65
CA ASP A 130 -17.87 -2.40 10.78
C ASP A 130 -18.38 -1.00 10.35
N LEU A 131 -17.94 -0.54 9.17
CA LEU A 131 -18.35 0.71 8.53
C LEU A 131 -19.43 0.50 7.46
N ARG A 132 -20.48 -0.24 7.79
CA ARG A 132 -21.51 -0.75 6.85
C ARG A 132 -22.31 0.28 6.02
N ASP A 133 -22.19 1.57 6.33
CA ASP A 133 -23.01 2.64 5.75
C ASP A 133 -22.37 3.29 4.52
N TYR A 134 -23.17 3.65 3.50
CA TYR A 134 -22.70 4.33 2.29
C TYR A 134 -21.95 5.64 2.56
N ARG A 135 -22.16 6.30 3.71
CA ARG A 135 -21.39 7.48 4.14
C ARG A 135 -19.88 7.22 4.24
N PHE A 136 -19.49 5.96 4.36
CA PHE A 136 -18.09 5.55 4.43
C PHE A 136 -17.48 5.26 3.05
N TYR A 137 -18.24 5.49 1.98
CA TYR A 137 -17.73 5.53 0.62
C TYR A 137 -17.63 6.99 0.13
N ALA A 138 -16.68 7.24 -0.75
CA ALA A 138 -16.59 8.49 -1.49
C ALA A 138 -17.75 8.61 -2.50
N ASP A 139 -17.84 9.75 -3.17
CA ASP A 139 -18.92 10.07 -4.13
C ASP A 139 -19.06 9.04 -5.26
N ASP A 140 -17.99 8.32 -5.59
CA ASP A 140 -18.01 7.26 -6.60
C ASP A 140 -18.57 5.92 -6.12
N LEU A 141 -18.89 5.80 -4.82
CA LEU A 141 -19.39 4.61 -4.15
C LEU A 141 -18.48 3.37 -4.28
N VAL A 142 -17.22 3.59 -4.64
CA VAL A 142 -16.20 2.57 -4.91
C VAL A 142 -15.06 2.67 -3.92
N HIS A 143 -14.57 3.89 -3.68
CA HIS A 143 -13.46 4.15 -2.77
C HIS A 143 -13.97 4.46 -1.36
N PRO A 144 -13.18 4.15 -0.31
CA PRO A 144 -13.51 4.57 1.05
C PRO A 144 -13.47 6.11 1.16
N SER A 145 -14.39 6.68 1.93
CA SER A 145 -14.36 8.11 2.28
C SER A 145 -13.16 8.43 3.17
N GLN A 146 -12.80 9.72 3.28
CA GLN A 146 -11.69 10.14 4.15
C GLN A 146 -11.90 9.69 5.60
N GLN A 147 -13.14 9.74 6.10
CA GLN A 147 -13.49 9.25 7.43
C GLN A 147 -13.19 7.75 7.58
N ALA A 148 -13.54 6.95 6.57
CA ALA A 148 -13.27 5.51 6.58
C ALA A 148 -11.76 5.21 6.52
N GLN A 149 -11.02 5.95 5.70
CA GLN A 149 -9.56 5.83 5.63
C GLN A 149 -8.90 6.12 6.97
N GLN A 150 -9.33 7.19 7.65
CA GLN A 150 -8.83 7.56 8.98
C GLN A 150 -9.12 6.47 10.01
N TYR A 151 -10.35 5.95 10.04
CA TYR A 151 -10.72 4.88 10.97
C TYR A 151 -9.93 3.59 10.75
N ILE A 152 -9.76 3.18 9.49
CA ILE A 152 -8.93 2.02 9.14
C ILE A 152 -7.46 2.25 9.55
N TRP A 153 -6.94 3.47 9.36
CA TRP A 153 -5.59 3.84 9.75
C TRP A 153 -5.38 3.80 11.27
N GLU A 154 -6.35 4.26 12.05
CA GLU A 154 -6.33 4.16 13.51
C GLU A 154 -6.28 2.70 13.98
N LEU A 155 -7.11 1.83 13.42
CA LEU A 155 -7.08 0.39 13.73
C LEU A 155 -5.79 -0.28 13.28
N PHE A 156 -5.28 0.11 12.10
CA PHE A 156 -4.04 -0.45 11.56
C PHE A 156 -2.83 -0.09 12.42
N THR A 157 -2.67 1.19 12.74
CA THR A 157 -1.57 1.67 13.58
C THR A 157 -1.69 1.10 14.99
N ALA A 158 -2.90 0.97 15.52
CA ALA A 158 -3.14 0.30 16.80
C ALA A 158 -2.68 -1.17 16.80
N ALA A 159 -2.89 -1.90 15.70
CA ALA A 159 -2.53 -3.31 15.60
C ALA A 159 -1.05 -3.56 15.27
N THR A 160 -0.37 -2.61 14.63
CA THR A 160 0.96 -2.85 14.02
C THR A 160 2.10 -2.08 14.68
N LEU A 161 1.81 -0.98 15.36
CA LEU A 161 2.82 -0.14 15.99
C LEU A 161 2.85 -0.33 17.50
N THR A 162 4.06 -0.24 18.07
CA THR A 162 4.24 -0.16 19.52
C THR A 162 3.63 1.13 20.07
N GLU A 163 3.36 1.18 21.37
CA GLU A 163 2.87 2.41 22.00
C GLU A 163 3.82 3.59 21.81
N GLU A 164 5.13 3.34 21.91
CA GLU A 164 6.15 4.36 21.65
C GLU A 164 6.08 4.90 20.21
N ALA A 165 6.02 4.01 19.22
CA ALA A 165 5.92 4.41 17.81
C ALA A 165 4.62 5.18 17.53
N ARG A 166 3.49 4.75 18.11
CA ARG A 166 2.20 5.46 17.98
C ARG A 166 2.23 6.86 18.56
N ARG A 167 2.98 7.10 19.65
CA ARG A 167 3.14 8.45 20.22
C ARG A 167 3.91 9.39 19.31
N LYS A 168 4.84 8.87 18.50
CA LYS A 168 5.65 9.65 17.55
C LYS A 168 4.92 9.87 16.22
N LEU A 169 3.95 9.02 15.87
CA LEU A 169 3.26 9.04 14.58
C LEU A 169 2.66 10.41 14.20
N PRO A 170 1.94 11.16 15.07
CA PRO A 170 1.37 12.45 14.68
C PRO A 170 2.44 13.49 14.27
N GLN A 171 3.61 13.42 14.90
CA GLN A 171 4.73 14.31 14.59
C GLN A 171 5.35 13.95 13.23
N VAL A 172 5.47 12.66 12.92
CA VAL A 172 5.92 12.16 11.61
C VAL A 172 4.91 12.52 10.52
N GLU A 173 3.62 12.33 10.75
CA GLU A 173 2.57 12.70 9.80
C GLU A 173 2.60 14.19 9.49
N ALA A 174 2.78 15.05 10.50
CA ALA A 174 2.89 16.49 10.31
C ALA A 174 4.12 16.87 9.47
N LEU A 175 5.28 16.23 9.73
CA LEU A 175 6.52 16.44 8.97
C LEU A 175 6.36 16.04 7.50
N THR A 176 5.90 14.81 7.24
CA THR A 176 5.73 14.28 5.89
C THR A 176 4.67 15.09 5.13
N THR A 177 3.59 15.51 5.78
CA THR A 177 2.58 16.41 5.19
C THR A 177 3.21 17.77 4.82
N ALA A 178 3.99 18.36 5.73
CA ALA A 178 4.67 19.63 5.48
C ALA A 178 5.67 19.55 4.31
N ALA A 179 6.42 18.45 4.21
CA ALA A 179 7.37 18.22 3.12
C ALA A 179 6.67 17.94 1.78
N GLY A 180 5.43 17.46 1.80
CA GLY A 180 4.60 17.25 0.61
C GLY A 180 4.00 18.53 0.02
N HIS A 181 3.96 19.63 0.79
CA HIS A 181 3.40 20.91 0.34
C HIS A 181 4.40 21.76 -0.42
N ARG A 182 3.91 22.45 -1.46
CA ARG A 182 4.70 23.46 -2.19
C ARG A 182 4.62 24.81 -1.44
N PRO A 183 5.74 25.39 -0.98
CA PRO A 183 5.72 26.68 -0.30
C PRO A 183 5.32 27.83 -1.23
N LEU A 184 4.53 28.77 -0.70
CA LEU A 184 4.09 29.98 -1.43
C LEU A 184 5.20 31.05 -1.50
N HIS A 185 5.97 31.21 -0.41
CA HIS A 185 7.08 32.15 -0.30
C HIS A 185 8.34 31.46 0.24
N PRO A 186 9.00 30.61 -0.57
CA PRO A 186 10.12 29.77 -0.13
C PRO A 186 11.35 30.57 0.35
N GLU A 187 11.52 31.81 -0.11
CA GLU A 187 12.67 32.65 0.23
C GLU A 187 12.44 33.50 1.49
N SER A 188 11.25 33.45 2.10
CA SER A 188 10.96 34.27 3.28
C SER A 188 11.70 33.77 4.52
N ASP A 189 12.10 34.71 5.38
CA ASP A 189 12.74 34.36 6.67
C ASP A 189 11.81 33.56 7.58
N GLU A 190 10.49 33.75 7.44
CA GLU A 190 9.47 32.95 8.13
C GLU A 190 9.52 31.49 7.70
N TYR A 191 9.62 31.23 6.39
CA TYR A 191 9.70 29.87 5.87
C TYR A 191 11.02 29.21 6.26
N ARG A 192 12.14 29.95 6.23
CA ARG A 192 13.43 29.46 6.75
C ARG A 192 13.36 29.07 8.23
N ARG A 193 12.72 29.90 9.07
CA ARG A 193 12.48 29.56 10.49
C ARG A 193 11.62 28.30 10.63
N PHE A 194 10.58 28.16 9.81
CA PHE A 194 9.77 26.96 9.76
C PHE A 194 10.59 25.72 9.40
N CYS A 195 11.40 25.77 8.34
CA CYS A 195 12.27 24.67 7.91
C CYS A 195 13.27 24.25 9.01
N ARG A 196 13.90 25.20 9.70
CA ARG A 196 14.80 24.91 10.84
C ARG A 196 14.07 24.15 11.95
N LYS A 197 12.85 24.58 12.30
CA LYS A 197 12.02 23.88 13.29
C LYS A 197 11.67 22.46 12.86
N GLN A 198 11.40 22.22 11.57
CA GLN A 198 11.16 20.86 11.07
C GLN A 198 12.42 19.99 11.16
N LEU A 199 13.60 20.55 10.86
CA LEU A 199 14.87 19.83 11.01
C LEU A 199 15.18 19.47 12.46
N GLU A 200 14.93 20.37 13.41
CA GLU A 200 15.05 20.07 14.86
C GLU A 200 14.15 18.90 15.28
N ILE A 201 12.92 18.86 14.75
CA ILE A 201 12.00 17.75 14.98
C ILE A 201 12.56 16.44 14.39
N ILE A 202 13.07 16.47 13.16
CA ILE A 202 13.69 15.30 12.52
C ILE A 202 14.86 14.78 13.36
N GLU A 203 15.70 15.66 13.88
CA GLU A 203 16.83 15.30 14.75
C GLU A 203 16.38 14.68 16.08
N SER A 204 15.18 14.98 16.55
CA SER A 204 14.58 14.37 17.75
C SER A 204 14.02 12.95 17.52
N LEU A 205 14.00 12.46 16.27
CA LEU A 205 13.47 11.15 15.87
C LEU A 205 14.55 10.28 15.19
N PRO A 206 15.70 10.01 15.85
CA PRO A 206 16.85 9.37 15.22
C PRO A 206 16.60 7.93 14.74
N GLU A 207 15.59 7.26 15.28
CA GLU A 207 15.19 5.90 14.88
C GLU A 207 14.29 5.82 13.64
N ILE A 208 13.83 6.96 13.11
CA ILE A 208 12.94 7.02 11.94
C ILE A 208 13.70 7.60 10.75
N ASP A 209 13.72 6.86 9.63
CA ASP A 209 14.32 7.38 8.40
C ASP A 209 13.43 8.48 7.79
N LEU A 210 13.83 9.73 8.03
CA LEU A 210 13.23 10.95 7.49
C LEU A 210 14.21 11.67 6.55
N SER A 211 15.13 10.92 5.92
CA SER A 211 16.19 11.49 5.07
C SER A 211 15.62 12.32 3.92
N ARG A 212 14.49 11.89 3.36
CA ARG A 212 13.82 12.61 2.26
C ARG A 212 13.23 13.94 2.71
N GLU A 213 12.54 13.96 3.84
CA GLU A 213 11.99 15.17 4.46
C GLU A 213 13.12 16.12 4.87
N LYS A 214 14.21 15.58 5.41
CA LYS A 214 15.42 16.33 5.76
C LYS A 214 16.05 16.99 4.54
N GLU A 215 16.22 16.26 3.44
CA GLU A 215 16.71 16.80 2.18
C GLU A 215 15.79 17.90 1.64
N PHE A 216 14.47 17.71 1.71
CA PHE A 216 13.50 18.71 1.28
C PHE A 216 13.64 20.02 2.04
N PHE A 217 13.63 20.01 3.38
CA PHE A 217 13.71 21.25 4.16
C PHE A 217 15.06 21.95 4.05
N ASN A 218 16.16 21.21 3.86
CA ASN A 218 17.48 21.79 3.65
C ASN A 218 17.61 22.58 2.34
N GLN A 219 16.78 22.34 1.34
CA GLN A 219 16.82 23.08 0.06
C GLN A 219 16.41 24.55 0.21
N PHE A 220 15.83 24.93 1.34
CA PHE A 220 15.30 26.28 1.59
C PHE A 220 16.13 27.08 2.60
N LEU A 221 17.24 26.52 3.10
CA LEU A 221 18.17 27.17 4.04
C LEU A 221 19.44 27.63 3.34
#